data_AF-A0AAN2QV08-F1
#
_entry.id   AF-A0AAN2QV08-F1
#
_cell.length_a   1.000
_cell.length_b   1.000
_cell.length_c   1.000
_cell.angle_alpha   90.00
_cell.angle_beta   90.00
_cell.angle_gamma   90.00
#
_symmetry.space_group_name_H-M   'P 1'
#
loop_
_entity.id
_entity.type
_entity.pdbx_description
1 polymer ?
#
loop_
_entity_poly.entity_id
_entity_poly.type
_entity_poly.pdbx_seq_one_letter_code
_entity_poly.pdbx_strand_id
1 'polypeptide(L)'
;MMANQYNIFIAVDFFNADILFVANSSGELSQQIITAIEKHELASEGAVRLYRTSNQSFKIIQRLMSHYQLPFHEAARPKGANYENQTIDTAG
;
A
#
# COMPACT_ATOMS: atom_id res chain seq x y z
N MET A 1 14.86 -10.44 -17.45
CA MET A 1 13.42 -10.26 -17.13
C MET A 1 13.09 -11.04 -15.86
N MET A 2 13.30 -10.48 -14.67
CA MET A 2 12.87 -11.08 -13.39
C MET A 2 12.39 -10.05 -12.36
N ALA A 3 12.47 -8.75 -12.66
CA ALA A 3 12.13 -7.68 -11.71
C ALA A 3 10.62 -7.59 -11.41
N ASN A 4 9.74 -8.00 -12.34
CA ASN A 4 8.29 -7.88 -12.17
C ASN A 4 7.71 -8.88 -11.14
N GLN A 5 8.39 -9.98 -10.83
CA GLN A 5 7.91 -10.92 -9.80
C GLN A 5 8.06 -10.34 -8.38
N TYR A 6 9.03 -9.46 -8.16
CA TYR A 6 9.39 -8.96 -6.84
C TYR A 6 8.78 -7.60 -6.50
N ASN A 7 8.18 -6.90 -7.47
CA ASN A 7 7.73 -5.52 -7.29
C ASN A 7 6.28 -5.36 -7.77
N ILE A 8 5.38 -5.27 -6.80
CA ILE A 8 4.03 -4.77 -6.94
C ILE A 8 4.03 -3.35 -6.35
N PHE A 9 3.49 -2.41 -7.11
CA PHE A 9 3.27 -1.03 -6.67
C PHE A 9 1.80 -0.86 -6.37
N ILE A 10 1.49 -0.28 -5.22
CA ILE A 10 0.12 -0.18 -4.70
C ILE A 10 -0.14 1.28 -4.34
N ALA A 11 -1.30 1.77 -4.76
CA ALA A 11 -1.87 2.98 -4.20
C ALA A 11 -3.04 2.60 -3.29
N VAL A 12 -3.01 3.10 -2.06
CA VAL A 12 -4.12 2.96 -1.11
C VAL A 12 -4.74 4.32 -0.87
N ASP A 13 -5.99 4.31 -0.42
CA ASP A 13 -6.69 5.52 -0.03
C ASP A 13 -6.00 6.25 1.13
N PHE A 14 -6.42 7.48 1.39
CA PHE A 14 -5.85 8.30 2.45
C PHE A 14 -6.04 7.70 3.86
N PHE A 15 -6.97 6.78 4.08
CA PHE A 15 -7.14 6.11 5.38
C PHE A 15 -6.43 4.74 5.46
N ASN A 16 -5.80 4.30 4.37
CA ASN A 16 -5.30 2.93 4.18
C ASN A 16 -6.39 1.86 4.33
N ALA A 17 -7.66 2.21 4.26
CA ALA A 17 -8.77 1.28 4.31
C ALA A 17 -8.79 0.37 3.07
N ASP A 18 -8.50 0.94 1.89
CA ASP A 18 -8.69 0.27 0.61
C ASP A 18 -7.48 0.40 -0.31
N ILE A 19 -7.17 -0.69 -1.02
CA ILE A 19 -6.23 -0.69 -2.13
C ILE A 19 -6.98 -0.22 -3.38
N LEU A 20 -6.63 0.96 -3.88
CA LEU A 20 -7.30 1.60 -5.01
C LEU A 20 -6.70 1.16 -6.35
N PHE A 21 -5.36 1.10 -6.43
CA PHE A 21 -4.64 0.78 -7.67
C PHE A 21 -3.49 -0.18 -7.41
N VAL A 22 -3.21 -1.03 -8.39
CA VAL A 22 -2.12 -2.01 -8.37
C VAL A 22 -1.45 -2.02 -9.73
N ALA A 23 -0.12 -1.95 -9.74
CA ALA A 23 0.67 -1.89 -10.96
C ALA A 23 1.97 -2.69 -10.82
N ASN A 24 2.56 -3.06 -11.96
CA ASN A 24 3.86 -3.75 -12.01
C ASN A 24 5.04 -2.78 -12.12
N SER A 25 4.76 -1.48 -12.29
CA SER A 25 5.75 -0.41 -12.31
C SER A 25 5.23 0.86 -11.66
N SER A 26 6.13 1.71 -11.18
CA SER A 26 5.76 3.02 -10.62
C SER A 26 5.15 3.95 -11.68
N GLY A 27 5.63 3.92 -12.92
CA GLY A 27 5.10 4.75 -14.01
C GLY A 27 3.65 4.40 -14.36
N GLU A 28 3.35 3.10 -14.43
CA GLU A 28 1.98 2.60 -14.61
C GLU A 28 1.08 3.05 -13.46
N LEU A 29 1.53 2.91 -12.20
CA LEU A 29 0.76 3.35 -11.03
C LEU A 29 0.45 4.85 -11.09
N SER A 30 1.46 5.67 -11.37
CA SER A 30 1.30 7.11 -11.48
C SER A 30 0.28 7.49 -12.56
N GLN A 31 0.33 6.83 -13.73
CA GLN A 31 -0.62 7.10 -14.80
C GLN A 31 -2.06 6.75 -14.39
N GLN A 32 -2.27 5.64 -13.69
CA GLN A 32 -3.59 5.25 -13.17
C GLN A 32 -4.13 6.30 -12.19
N ILE A 33 -3.29 6.75 -11.26
CA ILE A 33 -3.67 7.78 -10.28
C ILE A 33 -4.01 9.10 -10.96
N ILE A 34 -3.16 9.59 -11.87
CA ILE A 34 -3.39 10.85 -12.59
C ILE A 34 -4.72 10.78 -13.36
N THR A 35 -4.95 9.69 -14.09
CA THR A 35 -6.21 9.47 -14.82
C THR A 35 -7.42 9.52 -13.89
N ALA A 36 -7.32 8.90 -12.70
CA ALA A 36 -8.42 8.91 -11.73
C ALA A 36 -8.65 10.29 -11.10
N ILE A 37 -7.59 11.07 -10.87
CA ILE A 37 -7.67 12.47 -10.43
C ILE A 37 -8.38 13.32 -11.49
N GLU A 38 -7.97 13.21 -12.75
CA GLU A 38 -8.57 13.95 -13.89
C GLU A 38 -10.06 13.65 -14.06
N LYS A 39 -10.48 12.42 -13.74
CA LYS A 39 -11.88 11.99 -13.79
C LYS A 39 -12.67 12.26 -12.51
N HIS A 40 -12.06 12.85 -11.48
CA HIS A 40 -12.67 13.07 -10.17
C HIS A 40 -13.21 11.79 -9.51
N GLU A 41 -12.55 10.65 -9.73
CA GLU A 41 -12.97 9.34 -9.22
C GLU A 41 -12.48 9.08 -7.77
N LEU A 42 -11.63 9.96 -7.22
CA LEU A 42 -11.03 9.79 -5.89
C LEU A 42 -11.73 10.68 -4.85
N ALA A 43 -12.22 10.07 -3.77
CA ALA A 43 -13.02 10.75 -2.73
C ALA A 43 -12.23 11.75 -1.86
N SER A 44 -10.90 11.62 -1.77
CA SER A 44 -10.03 12.42 -0.88
C SER A 44 -9.21 13.48 -1.62
N GLU A 45 -9.82 14.20 -2.56
CA GLU A 45 -9.13 15.21 -3.40
C GLU A 45 -7.88 14.66 -4.11
N GLY A 46 -7.90 13.37 -4.45
CA GLY A 46 -6.76 12.68 -5.06
C GLY A 46 -5.65 12.25 -4.10
N ALA A 47 -5.80 12.45 -2.79
CA ALA A 47 -4.83 11.99 -1.81
C ALA A 47 -4.80 10.46 -1.72
N VAL A 48 -3.64 9.88 -2.03
CA VAL A 48 -3.36 8.44 -1.96
C VAL A 48 -1.99 8.20 -1.33
N ARG A 49 -1.81 7.05 -0.68
CA ARG A 49 -0.48 6.62 -0.21
C ARG A 49 0.08 5.53 -1.11
N LEU A 50 1.38 5.63 -1.41
CA LEU A 50 2.06 4.73 -2.33
C LEU A 50 2.95 3.75 -1.58
N TYR A 51 2.86 2.48 -1.95
CA TYR A 51 3.64 1.40 -1.37
C TYR A 51 4.27 0.54 -2.47
N ARG A 52 5.40 -0.08 -2.14
CA ARG A 52 6.03 -1.13 -2.94
C ARG A 52 6.13 -2.39 -2.10
N THR A 53 5.72 -3.51 -2.67
CA THR A 53 5.72 -4.80 -1.98
C THR A 53 6.02 -5.94 -2.96
N SER A 54 6.14 -7.17 -2.45
CA SER A 54 6.26 -8.36 -3.30
C SER A 54 4.89 -8.95 -3.64
N ASN A 55 4.81 -9.75 -4.71
CA ASN A 55 3.59 -10.50 -5.05
C ASN A 55 3.09 -11.40 -3.90
N GLN A 56 4.01 -12.02 -3.16
CA GLN A 56 3.67 -12.88 -2.03
C GLN A 56 3.08 -12.07 -0.88
N SER A 57 3.75 -10.99 -0.49
CA SER A 57 3.30 -10.10 0.58
C SER A 57 1.96 -9.45 0.22
N PHE A 58 1.77 -9.02 -1.03
CA PHE A 58 0.49 -8.47 -1.51
C PHE A 58 -0.67 -9.44 -1.29
N LYS A 59 -0.52 -10.71 -1.67
CA LYS A 59 -1.55 -11.74 -1.47
C LYS A 59 -1.87 -11.96 0.01
N ILE A 60 -0.86 -11.91 0.88
CA ILE A 60 -1.05 -12.04 2.33
C ILE A 60 -1.81 -10.82 2.86
N ILE A 61 -1.40 -9.61 2.48
CA ILE A 61 -2.05 -8.37 2.90
C ILE A 61 -3.52 -8.36 2.49
N GLN A 62 -3.84 -8.68 1.24
CA GLN A 62 -5.24 -8.75 0.78
C GLN A 62 -6.08 -9.73 1.60
N ARG A 63 -5.52 -10.91 1.92
CA ARG A 63 -6.20 -11.90 2.78
C ARG A 63 -6.43 -11.35 4.18
N LEU A 64 -5.46 -10.67 4.77
CA LEU A 64 -5.56 -10.10 6.10
C LEU A 64 -6.56 -8.94 6.15
N MET A 65 -6.54 -8.04 5.16
CA MET A 65 -7.50 -6.94 5.03
C MET A 65 -8.92 -7.49 4.91
N SER A 66 -9.14 -8.48 4.05
CA SER A 66 -10.49 -9.06 3.86
C SER A 66 -10.98 -9.86 5.07
N HIS A 67 -10.12 -10.69 5.68
CA HIS A 67 -10.54 -11.58 6.77
C HIS A 67 -10.74 -10.85 8.10
N TYR A 68 -9.90 -9.86 8.39
CA TYR A 68 -9.91 -9.15 9.66
C TYR A 68 -10.45 -7.71 9.54
N GLN A 69 -10.83 -7.26 8.34
CA GLN A 69 -11.32 -5.90 8.07
C GLN A 69 -10.34 -4.82 8.57
N LEU A 70 -9.04 -5.09 8.41
CA LEU A 70 -7.97 -4.20 8.87
C LEU A 70 -7.46 -3.32 7.73
N PRO A 71 -7.04 -2.08 8.01
CA PRO A 71 -6.39 -1.24 7.03
C PRO A 71 -5.04 -1.83 6.57
N PHE A 72 -4.62 -1.47 5.35
CA PHE A 72 -3.41 -1.96 4.70
C PHE A 72 -2.16 -1.87 5.58
N HIS A 73 -1.98 -0.75 6.29
CA HIS A 73 -0.84 -0.54 7.19
C HIS A 73 -0.78 -1.57 8.32
N GLU A 74 -1.92 -1.92 8.91
CA GLU A 74 -2.01 -2.94 9.96
C GLU A 74 -1.84 -4.34 9.38
N ALA A 75 -2.43 -4.61 8.21
CA ALA A 75 -2.27 -5.88 7.51
C ALA A 75 -0.82 -6.12 7.02
N ALA A 76 -0.08 -5.06 6.72
CA ALA A 76 1.33 -5.12 6.33
C ALA A 76 2.27 -5.34 7.53
N ARG A 77 1.81 -5.06 8.76
CA ARG A 77 2.58 -5.38 9.97
C ARG A 77 2.51 -6.89 10.23
N PRO A 78 3.65 -7.58 10.37
CA PRO A 78 3.65 -8.99 10.74
C PRO A 78 2.94 -9.18 12.08
N LYS A 79 1.94 -10.07 12.17
CA LYS A 79 1.14 -10.32 13.39
C LYS A 79 1.92 -10.99 14.55
N GLY A 80 3.25 -10.95 14.57
CA GLY A 80 4.04 -11.78 15.49
C GLY A 80 5.46 -11.34 15.82
N ALA A 81 5.82 -10.06 15.68
CA ALA A 81 7.10 -9.58 16.18
C ALA A 81 6.90 -8.40 17.13
N ASN A 82 7.20 -8.62 18.40
CA ASN A 82 7.48 -7.58 19.38
C ASN A 82 8.43 -6.55 18.76
N TYR A 83 7.90 -5.39 18.35
CA TYR A 83 8.68 -4.21 17.96
C TYR A 83 8.52 -3.11 19.02
N GLU A 84 8.36 -3.49 20.29
CA GLU A 84 8.74 -2.64 21.41
C GLU A 84 10.28 -2.65 21.49
N ASN A 85 10.93 -1.79 20.70
CA ASN A 85 12.25 -1.17 20.97
C ASN A 85 12.80 -0.47 19.73
N GLN A 86 12.01 0.40 19.12
CA GLN A 86 12.58 1.58 18.46
C GLN A 86 11.86 2.81 19.03
N THR A 87 12.09 3.00 20.32
CA THR A 87 11.98 4.31 20.95
C THR A 87 12.81 5.27 20.10
N ILE A 88 12.16 6.37 19.80
CA ILE A 88 12.67 7.55 19.13
C ILE A 88 13.94 8.02 19.84
N ASP A 89 15.11 7.81 19.25
CA ASP A 89 16.25 8.70 19.48
C ASP A 89 16.22 9.76 18.38
N THR A 90 15.37 10.76 18.61
CA THR A 90 15.42 12.05 17.93
C THR A 90 15.17 13.10 18.99
N ALA A 91 16.25 13.51 19.67
CA ALA A 91 16.52 14.87 20.18
C ALA A 91 17.55 14.80 21.32
N GLY A 92 18.74 15.34 21.06
CA GLY A 92 19.83 15.52 22.03
C GLY A 92 21.10 15.97 21.34
#